data_AF-A0A7M7HBY1-F1
#
_entry.id   AF-A0A7M7HBY1-F1
#
_cell.length_a   1.000
_cell.length_b   1.000
_cell.length_c   1.000
_cell.angle_alpha   90.00
_cell.angle_beta   90.00
_cell.angle_gamma   90.00
#
_symmetry.space_group_name_H-M   'P 1'
#
loop_
_entity.id
_entity.type
_entity.pdbx_description
1 polymer ?
#
loop_
_entity_poly.entity_id
_entity_poly.type
_entity_poly.pdbx_seq_one_letter_code
_entity_poly.pdbx_strand_id
1 'polypeptide(L)'
;MRLKLKWVLFISALTVGMWMTIIIILPAPSNTSNGGKNLKREHYQSGPGDGEVKGHIVDSAADGQPKKPSDEKEVDIVGFRNAEESEPAVEEKKVPQGVEIENIRGNPPNGQSNEKPQNESLPWELDLLPTFIPKRRHDYMTLWSKAESWVTSNQITPSSAKELGSVLYAMANAPITKADVGFKGTQLKARLMLEGGQLVVFKPKRYPRDHVIYGTPYAGYDRHNGEIAAFHLDRVLDFRRAPLVVGRTLNLKTEILPVASPALNDTFLEKNNNICFYGKCYYCKPEEAACADGFTMEGSVTLWLPPDLKLKKWRHLWSRTYKDGKKAKWETDDQYCVTLMTRVPPEQHPLVLHMTDGAVFDYLIGNADRHMYETFEKDGDRGMLLHMDNAKSFGNPYLDEGTILAPIYQCCRLRRSTWNTLQQFKDGRLSQVMGQVLSHDPIAPVLTIWHLEALDRRLNDIIDTMHNCFTKHGEDVVLMD
;
A
#
# COMPACT_ATOMS: atom_id res chain seq x y z
N MET A 1 -2.74 -21.83 46.89
CA MET A 1 -3.49 -22.75 47.79
C MET A 1 -4.87 -22.14 48.03
N ARG A 2 -5.92 -22.97 48.00
CA ARG A 2 -7.33 -22.73 48.36
C ARG A 2 -7.52 -21.75 49.55
N LEU A 3 -8.59 -20.97 49.74
CA LEU A 3 -10.02 -21.21 49.53
C LEU A 3 -10.81 -19.87 49.70
N LYS A 4 -12.09 -19.90 49.29
CA LYS A 4 -13.13 -18.86 49.30
C LYS A 4 -13.71 -18.51 50.69
N LEU A 5 -14.64 -17.53 50.69
CA LEU A 5 -15.78 -17.19 51.61
C LEU A 5 -15.54 -15.95 52.51
N LYS A 6 -16.50 -15.08 52.87
CA LYS A 6 -17.85 -14.66 52.39
C LYS A 6 -18.40 -13.63 53.43
N TRP A 7 -19.09 -12.56 52.99
CA TRP A 7 -20.08 -11.66 53.69
C TRP A 7 -19.59 -10.81 54.90
N VAL A 8 -20.08 -9.57 55.15
CA VAL A 8 -21.42 -9.11 55.65
C VAL A 8 -21.48 -7.56 55.44
N LEU A 9 -22.45 -6.91 54.77
CA LEU A 9 -23.86 -6.55 55.08
C LEU A 9 -24.04 -5.44 56.17
N PHE A 10 -24.73 -4.32 55.83
CA PHE A 10 -25.91 -3.71 56.53
C PHE A 10 -26.22 -2.28 55.97
N ILE A 11 -27.37 -2.07 55.30
CA ILE A 11 -28.63 -1.39 55.75
C ILE A 11 -28.53 0.15 55.66
N SER A 12 -29.46 0.99 55.19
CA SER A 12 -30.94 1.04 54.96
C SER A 12 -31.21 2.23 54.01
N ALA A 13 -32.01 2.13 52.94
CA ALA A 13 -33.48 2.28 52.85
C ALA A 13 -33.99 3.73 52.55
N LEU A 14 -35.05 3.77 51.70
CA LEU A 14 -35.99 4.87 51.37
C LEU A 14 -35.49 5.86 50.29
N THR A 15 -36.17 6.14 49.16
CA THR A 15 -37.57 5.95 48.73
C THR A 15 -37.71 6.01 47.19
N VAL A 16 -38.86 5.53 46.73
CA VAL A 16 -39.32 5.13 45.38
C VAL A 16 -39.65 6.28 44.42
N GLY A 17 -39.48 6.06 43.09
CA GLY A 17 -40.10 6.89 42.04
C GLY A 17 -39.78 6.50 40.58
N MET A 18 -40.58 5.58 40.00
CA MET A 18 -40.87 5.30 38.57
C MET A 18 -39.77 5.35 37.48
N TRP A 19 -39.47 4.18 36.91
CA TRP A 19 -38.99 4.02 35.53
C TRP A 19 -40.16 3.59 34.63
N MET A 20 -40.42 4.33 33.55
CA MET A 20 -41.29 3.87 32.45
C MET A 20 -40.48 2.96 31.53
N THR A 21 -40.87 1.69 31.44
CA THR A 21 -40.46 0.78 30.37
C THR A 21 -41.58 0.74 29.34
N ILE A 22 -41.32 1.26 28.14
CA ILE A 22 -42.24 1.14 27.00
C ILE A 22 -41.95 -0.19 26.31
N ILE A 23 -42.90 -1.12 26.38
CA ILE A 23 -42.96 -2.33 25.55
C ILE A 23 -43.97 -2.02 24.44
N ILE A 24 -43.52 -2.05 23.18
CA ILE A 24 -44.41 -2.01 22.01
C ILE A 24 -44.59 -3.45 21.53
N ILE A 25 -45.79 -4.00 21.75
CA ILE A 25 -46.29 -5.19 21.08
C ILE A 25 -47.17 -4.70 19.93
N LEU A 26 -46.87 -5.10 18.69
CA LEU A 26 -47.77 -4.93 17.55
C LEU A 26 -48.41 -6.27 17.16
N PRO A 27 -49.71 -6.27 16.79
CA PRO A 27 -50.50 -7.47 16.56
C PRO A 27 -50.29 -8.06 15.16
N ALA A 28 -50.46 -9.38 15.07
CA ALA A 28 -50.60 -10.10 13.81
C ALA A 28 -51.96 -9.82 13.15
N PRO A 29 -52.05 -9.66 11.82
CA PRO A 29 -53.30 -9.78 11.09
C PRO A 29 -53.51 -11.19 10.53
N SER A 30 -54.73 -11.66 10.68
CA SER A 30 -55.31 -12.92 10.20
C SER A 30 -55.66 -12.92 8.72
N ASN A 31 -55.59 -14.13 8.13
CA ASN A 31 -55.92 -14.53 6.75
C ASN A 31 -57.31 -14.11 6.22
N THR A 32 -57.37 -13.80 4.92
CA THR A 32 -58.33 -14.30 3.88
C THR A 32 -57.86 -13.74 2.52
N SER A 33 -58.19 -14.26 1.34
CA SER A 33 -58.31 -15.61 0.75
C SER A 33 -58.18 -15.41 -0.77
N ASN A 34 -57.94 -16.50 -1.51
CA ASN A 34 -58.15 -16.70 -2.96
C ASN A 34 -57.19 -16.13 -4.01
N GLY A 35 -56.84 -17.03 -4.96
CA GLY A 35 -56.52 -16.68 -6.35
C GLY A 35 -55.18 -17.22 -6.86
N GLY A 36 -55.15 -18.47 -7.32
CA GLY A 36 -53.91 -19.16 -7.72
C GLY A 36 -53.31 -18.79 -9.08
N LYS A 37 -52.10 -19.32 -9.32
CA LYS A 37 -51.70 -20.06 -10.54
C LYS A 37 -50.24 -20.55 -10.44
N ASN A 38 -50.10 -21.86 -10.56
CA ASN A 38 -49.00 -22.65 -11.17
C ASN A 38 -47.55 -22.44 -10.72
N LEU A 39 -47.01 -23.43 -10.00
CA LEU A 39 -45.64 -23.92 -10.14
C LEU A 39 -45.62 -25.44 -9.94
N LYS A 40 -45.15 -26.17 -10.97
CA LYS A 40 -44.86 -27.61 -10.92
C LYS A 40 -43.51 -27.84 -10.23
N ARG A 41 -43.48 -28.74 -9.24
CA ARG A 41 -42.42 -29.74 -9.00
C ARG A 41 -42.85 -30.67 -7.87
N GLU A 42 -43.10 -31.94 -8.21
CA GLU A 42 -43.31 -33.01 -7.24
C GLU A 42 -42.00 -33.76 -6.96
N HIS A 43 -41.84 -34.10 -5.68
CA HIS A 43 -40.98 -35.15 -5.12
C HIS A 43 -41.48 -36.55 -5.51
N TYR A 44 -40.63 -37.58 -5.36
CA TYR A 44 -40.79 -38.77 -4.49
C TYR A 44 -39.63 -39.76 -4.80
N GLN A 45 -38.72 -40.07 -3.88
CA GLN A 45 -38.73 -41.09 -2.79
C GLN A 45 -38.60 -42.57 -3.25
N SER A 46 -37.39 -43.12 -3.04
CA SER A 46 -36.98 -44.43 -2.46
C SER A 46 -37.65 -45.78 -2.82
N GLY A 47 -36.87 -46.65 -3.50
CA GLY A 47 -36.49 -48.09 -3.25
C GLY A 47 -37.56 -49.19 -3.02
N PRO A 48 -37.20 -50.50 -2.89
CA PRO A 48 -35.89 -51.20 -2.97
C PRO A 48 -35.87 -52.54 -3.79
N GLY A 49 -34.72 -53.25 -3.88
CA GLY A 49 -34.69 -54.73 -4.07
C GLY A 49 -33.58 -55.38 -4.95
N ASP A 50 -32.68 -56.11 -4.27
CA ASP A 50 -32.04 -57.42 -4.60
C ASP A 50 -30.86 -57.62 -5.60
N GLY A 51 -29.83 -58.35 -5.11
CA GLY A 51 -29.01 -59.28 -5.92
C GLY A 51 -27.49 -59.33 -5.65
N GLU A 52 -27.02 -60.28 -4.81
CA GLU A 52 -25.61 -60.74 -4.67
C GLU A 52 -25.08 -61.47 -5.94
N VAL A 53 -23.74 -61.53 -6.12
CA VAL A 53 -22.93 -62.79 -6.27
C VAL A 53 -21.43 -62.47 -6.52
N LYS A 54 -20.61 -63.40 -6.00
CA LYS A 54 -19.15 -63.48 -5.77
C LYS A 54 -18.24 -63.60 -7.01
N GLY A 55 -16.92 -63.36 -6.80
CA GLY A 55 -15.83 -63.93 -7.61
C GLY A 55 -14.42 -63.61 -7.08
N HIS A 56 -13.64 -64.64 -6.74
CA HIS A 56 -12.26 -64.65 -6.21
C HIS A 56 -11.19 -64.82 -7.32
N ILE A 57 -9.91 -64.75 -6.89
CA ILE A 57 -8.65 -65.37 -7.42
C ILE A 57 -7.65 -64.34 -8.02
N VAL A 58 -6.31 -64.34 -7.85
CA VAL A 58 -5.25 -64.75 -6.86
C VAL A 58 -3.89 -64.42 -7.54
N ASP A 59 -2.91 -63.93 -6.75
CA ASP A 59 -1.43 -63.96 -6.84
C ASP A 59 -0.62 -63.69 -8.13
N SER A 60 0.41 -62.83 -8.01
CA SER A 60 1.80 -63.31 -7.79
C SER A 60 2.78 -62.19 -7.44
N ALA A 61 3.63 -62.49 -6.47
CA ALA A 61 4.72 -61.68 -5.95
C ALA A 61 6.02 -61.86 -6.74
N ALA A 62 6.88 -60.85 -6.77
CA ALA A 62 8.34 -61.02 -6.75
C ALA A 62 9.04 -59.77 -6.21
N ASP A 63 10.04 -60.06 -5.42
CA ASP A 63 10.76 -59.26 -4.44
C ASP A 63 11.85 -58.35 -5.07
N GLY A 64 12.27 -57.29 -4.36
CA GLY A 64 13.41 -56.47 -4.78
C GLY A 64 13.47 -55.05 -4.21
N GLN A 65 13.82 -54.92 -2.93
CA GLN A 65 14.37 -53.66 -2.39
C GLN A 65 15.86 -53.51 -2.79
N PRO A 66 16.38 -52.28 -3.03
CA PRO A 66 16.95 -51.54 -1.89
C PRO A 66 16.84 -49.99 -1.91
N LYS A 67 16.72 -49.47 -0.68
CA LYS A 67 17.24 -48.21 -0.09
C LYS A 67 16.75 -46.83 -0.58
N LYS A 68 16.06 -46.14 0.36
CA LYS A 68 15.85 -44.67 0.44
C LYS A 68 17.16 -43.88 0.57
N PRO A 69 17.18 -42.64 0.06
CA PRO A 69 17.54 -41.47 0.86
C PRO A 69 16.31 -40.63 1.24
N SER A 70 16.45 -39.96 2.37
CA SER A 70 15.46 -39.26 3.19
C SER A 70 15.00 -37.90 2.65
N ASP A 71 13.67 -37.71 2.68
CA ASP A 71 12.92 -36.52 3.09
C ASP A 71 13.36 -35.14 2.54
N GLU A 72 12.95 -34.83 1.31
CA GLU A 72 12.60 -33.45 0.93
C GLU A 72 11.17 -33.18 1.39
N LYS A 73 11.00 -32.26 2.34
CA LYS A 73 9.69 -31.74 2.73
C LYS A 73 9.14 -30.89 1.60
N GLU A 74 8.22 -31.49 0.85
CA GLU A 74 7.24 -30.80 0.02
C GLU A 74 6.45 -29.83 0.92
N VAL A 75 6.61 -28.52 0.72
CA VAL A 75 5.87 -27.50 1.49
C VAL A 75 4.47 -27.40 0.88
N ASP A 76 3.55 -28.10 1.54
CA ASP A 76 2.12 -28.09 1.26
C ASP A 76 1.53 -26.68 1.48
N ILE A 77 1.04 -26.04 0.42
CA ILE A 77 0.44 -24.71 0.48
C ILE A 77 -1.08 -24.85 0.64
N VAL A 78 -1.51 -25.16 1.87
CA VAL A 78 -2.93 -25.11 2.29
C VAL A 78 -3.08 -24.08 3.41
N GLY A 79 -2.98 -22.81 3.02
CA GLY A 79 -3.28 -21.64 3.87
C GLY A 79 -4.13 -20.62 3.11
N PHE A 80 -4.96 -21.09 2.18
CA PHE A 80 -5.81 -20.26 1.32
C PHE A 80 -7.27 -20.49 1.67
N ARG A 81 -7.82 -19.71 2.61
CA ARG A 81 -9.25 -19.37 2.71
C ARG A 81 -9.52 -18.59 4.00
N ASN A 82 -9.82 -17.31 3.86
CA ASN A 82 -11.07 -16.68 4.31
C ASN A 82 -10.89 -15.17 4.50
N ALA A 83 -11.73 -14.42 3.80
CA ALA A 83 -12.43 -13.21 4.23
C ALA A 83 -13.08 -12.61 2.96
N GLU A 84 -14.39 -12.81 2.86
CA GLU A 84 -15.30 -12.14 1.93
C GLU A 84 -15.55 -10.70 2.40
N GLU A 85 -15.66 -9.75 1.46
CA GLU A 85 -16.85 -8.91 1.31
C GLU A 85 -16.71 -7.94 0.13
N SER A 86 -17.88 -7.53 -0.36
CA SER A 86 -18.19 -6.80 -1.60
C SER A 86 -18.17 -5.28 -1.43
N GLU A 87 -17.68 -4.55 -2.42
CA GLU A 87 -17.92 -3.11 -2.59
C GLU A 87 -18.34 -2.76 -4.04
N PRO A 88 -19.20 -1.74 -4.24
CA PRO A 88 -19.94 -1.52 -5.47
C PRO A 88 -19.15 -0.75 -6.52
N ALA A 89 -19.43 -1.06 -7.79
CA ALA A 89 -18.77 -0.47 -8.95
C ALA A 89 -19.33 0.93 -9.25
N VAL A 90 -18.43 1.87 -9.57
CA VAL A 90 -18.77 3.18 -10.14
C VAL A 90 -18.36 3.15 -11.61
N GLU A 91 -19.31 3.42 -12.50
CA GLU A 91 -19.05 3.58 -13.94
C GLU A 91 -18.35 4.92 -14.22
N GLU A 92 -17.11 4.86 -14.70
CA GLU A 92 -16.43 6.02 -15.27
C GLU A 92 -16.89 6.27 -16.71
N LYS A 93 -17.39 7.48 -16.99
CA LYS A 93 -17.73 7.95 -18.33
C LYS A 93 -16.56 8.68 -18.99
N LYS A 94 -16.42 8.47 -20.30
CA LYS A 94 -15.41 9.05 -21.19
C LYS A 94 -15.35 10.59 -21.13
N VAL A 95 -14.14 11.12 -20.99
CA VAL A 95 -13.81 12.56 -21.09
C VAL A 95 -13.45 12.91 -22.54
N PRO A 96 -13.95 14.02 -23.11
CA PRO A 96 -13.61 14.43 -24.47
C PRO A 96 -12.22 15.10 -24.55
N GLN A 97 -11.53 14.86 -25.67
CA GLN A 97 -10.23 15.43 -26.00
C GLN A 97 -10.34 16.86 -26.52
N GLY A 98 -9.35 17.69 -26.18
CA GLY A 98 -8.87 18.78 -27.04
C GLY A 98 -8.87 20.16 -26.39
N VAL A 99 -7.71 20.61 -25.93
CA VAL A 99 -7.31 22.04 -25.94
C VAL A 99 -5.81 22.10 -26.25
N GLU A 100 -5.45 22.75 -27.36
CA GLU A 100 -4.07 23.09 -27.73
C GLU A 100 -3.53 24.16 -26.78
N ILE A 101 -2.31 23.97 -26.27
CA ILE A 101 -1.59 24.97 -25.47
C ILE A 101 -0.51 25.59 -26.36
N GLU A 102 -0.62 26.90 -26.61
CA GLU A 102 0.34 27.69 -27.36
C GLU A 102 1.70 27.82 -26.63
N ASN A 103 2.77 27.77 -27.42
CA ASN A 103 4.17 27.90 -27.00
C ASN A 103 4.48 29.31 -26.47
N ILE A 104 4.76 29.43 -25.17
CA ILE A 104 5.43 30.62 -24.61
C ILE A 104 6.90 30.26 -24.32
N ARG A 105 7.80 30.68 -25.22
CA ARG A 105 9.24 30.68 -24.99
C ARG A 105 9.61 31.84 -24.05
N GLY A 106 9.92 31.53 -22.80
CA GLY A 106 10.63 32.44 -21.89
C GLY A 106 12.13 32.16 -21.91
N ASN A 107 12.94 33.20 -22.12
CA ASN A 107 14.41 33.12 -22.03
C ASN A 107 14.85 32.95 -20.55
N PRO A 108 15.98 32.28 -20.28
CA PRO A 108 16.45 32.02 -18.92
C PRO A 108 17.10 33.27 -18.31
N PRO A 109 16.94 33.54 -17.00
CA PRO A 109 17.70 34.58 -16.33
C PRO A 109 19.14 34.15 -16.08
N ASN A 110 20.07 34.99 -16.54
CA ASN A 110 21.50 34.95 -16.25
C ASN A 110 21.75 35.32 -14.78
N GLY A 111 22.53 34.49 -14.07
CA GLY A 111 22.97 34.79 -12.72
C GLY A 111 23.86 33.68 -12.15
N GLN A 112 25.11 33.60 -12.61
CA GLN A 112 26.12 32.72 -12.02
C GLN A 112 26.62 33.29 -10.69
N SER A 113 26.34 32.58 -9.59
CA SER A 113 27.20 32.59 -8.40
C SER A 113 28.06 31.33 -8.42
N ASN A 114 29.36 31.52 -8.67
CA ASN A 114 30.38 30.48 -8.61
C ASN A 114 30.70 30.14 -7.14
N GLU A 115 29.96 29.20 -6.55
CA GLU A 115 30.46 28.38 -5.45
C GLU A 115 30.25 26.93 -5.85
N LYS A 116 31.35 26.19 -6.05
CA LYS A 116 31.31 24.73 -6.21
C LYS A 116 30.82 24.15 -4.87
N PRO A 117 29.70 23.40 -4.83
CA PRO A 117 29.37 22.63 -3.65
C PRO A 117 30.49 21.61 -3.45
N GLN A 118 31.11 21.62 -2.27
CA GLN A 118 32.01 20.55 -1.89
C GLN A 118 31.22 19.23 -1.96
N ASN A 119 31.75 18.31 -2.76
CA ASN A 119 31.15 17.02 -3.08
C ASN A 119 31.30 16.05 -1.89
N GLU A 120 30.80 16.44 -0.71
CA GLU A 120 30.60 15.49 0.38
C GLU A 120 29.34 14.70 0.02
N SER A 121 29.55 13.44 -0.42
CA SER A 121 28.47 12.48 -0.61
C SER A 121 27.63 12.45 0.67
N LEU A 122 26.39 12.91 0.58
CA LEU A 122 25.50 12.95 1.73
C LEU A 122 25.25 11.51 2.21
N PRO A 123 25.04 11.25 3.52
CA PRO A 123 24.97 9.89 4.07
C PRO A 123 24.00 8.95 3.35
N TRP A 124 22.91 9.50 2.80
CA TRP A 124 21.89 8.77 2.07
C TRP A 124 22.33 8.21 0.71
N GLU A 125 23.41 8.74 0.13
CA GLU A 125 23.93 8.35 -1.18
C GLU A 125 24.84 7.12 -1.07
N LEU A 126 25.64 7.06 0.00
CA LEU A 126 26.58 5.98 0.23
C LEU A 126 25.88 4.63 0.38
N ASP A 127 24.71 4.61 1.01
CA ASP A 127 23.91 3.40 1.15
C ASP A 127 23.29 2.93 -0.18
N LEU A 128 23.24 3.77 -1.22
CA LEU A 128 22.70 3.40 -2.54
C LEU A 128 23.74 2.79 -3.47
N LEU A 129 25.02 2.93 -3.17
CA LEU A 129 26.08 2.31 -3.95
C LEU A 129 26.18 0.81 -3.58
N PRO A 130 26.06 -0.11 -4.56
CA PRO A 130 26.18 -1.53 -4.28
C PRO A 130 27.57 -1.85 -3.73
N THR A 131 27.62 -2.35 -2.50
CA THR A 131 28.86 -2.85 -1.87
C THR A 131 29.21 -4.26 -2.34
N PHE A 132 28.23 -4.97 -2.90
CA PHE A 132 28.36 -6.35 -3.36
C PHE A 132 27.36 -6.64 -4.49
N ILE A 133 27.82 -7.33 -5.53
CA ILE A 133 26.99 -7.76 -6.67
C ILE A 133 26.77 -9.27 -6.58
N PRO A 134 25.53 -9.75 -6.35
CA PRO A 134 25.24 -11.18 -6.25
C PRO A 134 25.46 -11.88 -7.60
N LYS A 135 26.05 -13.09 -7.57
CA LYS A 135 26.34 -13.89 -8.78
C LYS A 135 25.69 -15.27 -8.76
N ARG A 136 25.38 -15.80 -7.58
CA ARG A 136 24.83 -17.14 -7.39
C ARG A 136 23.59 -17.05 -6.51
N ARG A 137 22.70 -18.05 -6.61
CA ARG A 137 21.51 -18.20 -5.77
C ARG A 137 21.73 -17.89 -4.28
N HIS A 138 22.81 -18.41 -3.69
CA HIS A 138 23.11 -18.20 -2.27
C HIS A 138 23.37 -16.74 -1.94
N ASP A 139 24.04 -16.00 -2.83
CA ASP A 139 24.36 -14.59 -2.65
C ASP A 139 23.06 -13.76 -2.57
N TYR A 140 22.06 -14.07 -3.40
CA TYR A 140 20.74 -13.46 -3.34
C TYR A 140 20.03 -13.75 -2.01
N MET A 141 20.03 -15.02 -1.58
CA MET A 141 19.42 -15.42 -0.30
C MET A 141 20.00 -14.65 0.89
N THR A 142 21.32 -14.41 0.88
CA THR A 142 21.97 -13.61 1.92
C THR A 142 21.47 -12.16 1.94
N LEU A 143 21.30 -11.53 0.77
CA LEU A 143 20.77 -10.17 0.67
C LEU A 143 19.30 -10.07 1.11
N TRP A 144 18.47 -11.07 0.77
CA TRP A 144 17.08 -11.14 1.20
C TRP A 144 16.95 -11.28 2.71
N SER A 145 17.71 -12.20 3.31
CA SER A 145 17.76 -12.39 4.77
C SER A 145 18.27 -11.13 5.48
N LYS A 146 19.23 -10.42 4.87
CA LYS A 146 19.69 -9.14 5.39
C LYS A 146 18.59 -8.09 5.38
N ALA A 147 17.85 -7.94 4.29
CA ALA A 147 16.73 -7.02 4.19
C ALA A 147 15.60 -7.35 5.18
N GLU A 148 15.29 -8.64 5.34
CA GLU A 148 14.35 -9.12 6.35
C GLU A 148 14.78 -8.75 7.78
N SER A 149 16.07 -8.88 8.11
CA SER A 149 16.59 -8.53 9.45
C SER A 149 16.48 -7.05 9.82
N TRP A 150 16.24 -6.16 8.85
CA TRP A 150 16.05 -4.73 9.09
C TRP A 150 14.68 -4.37 9.66
N VAL A 151 13.69 -5.23 9.40
CA VAL A 151 12.29 -4.96 9.71
C VAL A 151 12.02 -5.24 11.19
N THR A 152 11.54 -4.21 11.90
CA THR A 152 11.15 -4.28 13.31
C THR A 152 9.78 -3.63 13.49
N SER A 153 9.26 -3.59 14.72
CA SER A 153 7.99 -2.90 15.03
C SER A 153 7.99 -1.40 14.73
N ASN A 154 9.17 -0.77 14.58
CA ASN A 154 9.34 0.67 14.45
C ASN A 154 10.13 1.12 13.22
N GLN A 155 10.51 0.20 12.32
CA GLN A 155 11.17 0.54 11.06
C GLN A 155 11.10 -0.61 10.05
N ILE A 156 11.17 -0.27 8.77
CA ILE A 156 11.42 -1.20 7.65
C ILE A 156 12.90 -1.20 7.26
N THR A 157 13.52 -0.03 7.21
CA THR A 157 14.94 0.16 6.91
C THR A 157 15.63 0.84 8.09
N PRO A 158 16.87 0.47 8.47
CA PRO A 158 17.63 1.22 9.46
C PRO A 158 18.05 2.59 8.92
N SER A 159 18.48 3.48 9.81
CA SER A 159 18.99 4.82 9.43
C SER A 159 20.29 4.78 8.62
N SER A 160 21.07 3.70 8.75
CA SER A 160 22.18 3.37 7.85
C SER A 160 22.09 1.90 7.45
N ALA A 161 21.99 1.67 6.16
CA ALA A 161 21.81 0.36 5.53
C ALA A 161 22.90 0.15 4.47
N LYS A 162 24.09 -0.26 4.91
CA LYS A 162 25.27 -0.43 4.02
C LYS A 162 25.06 -1.39 2.86
N GLU A 163 24.14 -2.36 3.00
CA GLU A 163 23.80 -3.32 1.96
C GLU A 163 22.60 -2.90 1.11
N LEU A 164 22.00 -1.72 1.36
CA LEU A 164 20.79 -1.27 0.65
C LEU A 164 21.01 -1.22 -0.87
N GLY A 165 22.10 -0.62 -1.34
CA GLY A 165 22.44 -0.57 -2.77
C GLY A 165 22.56 -1.97 -3.38
N SER A 166 23.12 -2.93 -2.64
CA SER A 166 23.23 -4.33 -3.06
C SER A 166 21.86 -5.02 -3.13
N VAL A 167 20.97 -4.75 -2.16
CA VAL A 167 19.60 -5.27 -2.14
C VAL A 167 18.77 -4.67 -3.30
N LEU A 168 18.83 -3.36 -3.51
CA LEU A 168 18.12 -2.69 -4.62
C LEU A 168 18.65 -3.17 -5.99
N TYR A 169 19.97 -3.33 -6.12
CA TYR A 169 20.58 -3.93 -7.31
C TYR A 169 20.04 -5.35 -7.55
N ALA A 170 19.97 -6.17 -6.50
CA ALA A 170 19.44 -7.53 -6.59
C ALA A 170 17.95 -7.51 -7.00
N MET A 171 17.14 -6.61 -6.45
CA MET A 171 15.71 -6.48 -6.83
C MET A 171 15.55 -6.13 -8.31
N ALA A 172 16.41 -5.25 -8.82
CA ALA A 172 16.41 -4.81 -10.21
C ALA A 172 16.92 -5.88 -11.19
N ASN A 173 17.80 -6.80 -10.78
CA ASN A 173 18.54 -7.67 -11.71
C ASN A 173 18.38 -9.18 -11.47
N ALA A 174 17.90 -9.62 -10.31
CA ALA A 174 17.77 -11.05 -10.01
C ALA A 174 16.84 -11.73 -11.03
N PRO A 175 17.19 -12.93 -11.54
CA PRO A 175 16.31 -13.69 -12.42
C PRO A 175 14.93 -13.90 -11.81
N ILE A 176 13.89 -13.79 -12.63
CA ILE A 176 12.52 -14.08 -12.21
C ILE A 176 12.27 -15.57 -12.42
N THR A 177 11.92 -16.26 -11.36
CA THR A 177 11.74 -17.72 -11.36
C THR A 177 10.28 -18.14 -11.44
N LYS A 178 9.35 -17.27 -11.00
CA LYS A 178 7.90 -17.44 -11.12
C LYS A 178 7.22 -16.09 -11.28
N ALA A 179 6.15 -16.02 -12.06
CA ALA A 179 5.30 -14.85 -12.20
C ALA A 179 3.83 -15.24 -12.07
N ASP A 180 3.05 -14.44 -11.36
CA ASP A 180 1.62 -14.70 -11.12
C ASP A 180 0.84 -13.38 -11.06
N VAL A 181 -0.49 -13.47 -11.10
CA VAL A 181 -1.34 -12.31 -10.86
C VAL A 181 -1.20 -11.83 -9.42
N GLY A 182 -1.34 -10.52 -9.21
CA GLY A 182 -1.53 -9.97 -7.86
C GLY A 182 -2.79 -10.55 -7.20
N PHE A 183 -2.76 -10.70 -5.87
CA PHE A 183 -3.92 -11.15 -5.11
C PHE A 183 -4.73 -9.93 -4.63
N LYS A 184 -6.00 -9.85 -5.05
CA LYS A 184 -6.97 -8.80 -4.62
C LYS A 184 -6.47 -7.36 -4.89
N GLY A 185 -7.35 -6.39 -4.65
CA GLY A 185 -7.07 -4.96 -4.85
C GLY A 185 -7.68 -4.40 -6.13
N THR A 186 -7.59 -3.09 -6.27
CA THR A 186 -8.27 -2.33 -7.32
C THR A 186 -7.42 -2.12 -8.57
N GLN A 187 -6.10 -2.14 -8.44
CA GLN A 187 -5.16 -1.76 -9.48
C GLN A 187 -4.32 -2.94 -10.00
N LEU A 188 -3.87 -2.83 -11.24
CA LEU A 188 -3.05 -3.84 -11.92
C LEU A 188 -1.68 -3.99 -11.24
N LYS A 189 -1.36 -5.21 -10.84
CA LYS A 189 -0.05 -5.62 -10.34
C LYS A 189 0.21 -7.09 -10.64
N ALA A 190 1.48 -7.44 -10.80
CA ALA A 190 1.95 -8.82 -10.88
C ALA A 190 2.72 -9.17 -9.60
N ARG A 191 2.76 -10.46 -9.28
CA ARG A 191 3.56 -11.01 -8.19
C ARG A 191 4.68 -11.83 -8.79
N LEU A 192 5.92 -11.49 -8.46
CA LEU A 192 7.11 -12.15 -9.01
C LEU A 192 7.90 -12.81 -7.89
N MET A 193 8.52 -13.95 -8.18
CA MET A 193 9.50 -14.59 -7.30
C MET A 193 10.88 -14.45 -7.91
N LEU A 194 11.76 -13.72 -7.23
CA LEU A 194 13.15 -13.54 -7.64
C LEU A 194 13.99 -14.75 -7.25
N GLU A 195 15.13 -14.94 -7.92
CA GLU A 195 16.13 -15.92 -7.53
C GLU A 195 16.51 -15.76 -6.05
N GLY A 196 16.67 -16.88 -5.35
CA GLY A 196 16.79 -16.90 -3.89
C GLY A 196 15.44 -16.94 -3.16
N GLY A 197 14.31 -16.94 -3.87
CA GLY A 197 12.99 -17.21 -3.32
C GLY A 197 12.25 -15.98 -2.78
N GLN A 198 12.78 -14.78 -2.99
CA GLN A 198 12.18 -13.55 -2.51
C GLN A 198 10.95 -13.16 -3.33
N LEU A 199 9.85 -12.87 -2.65
CA LEU A 199 8.63 -12.37 -3.27
C LEU A 199 8.71 -10.86 -3.47
N VAL A 200 8.20 -10.38 -4.60
CA VAL A 200 8.07 -8.94 -4.90
C VAL A 200 6.75 -8.65 -5.61
N VAL A 201 6.26 -7.42 -5.47
CA VAL A 201 5.16 -6.87 -6.27
C VAL A 201 5.76 -6.09 -7.44
N PHE A 202 5.26 -6.33 -8.65
CA PHE A 202 5.57 -5.52 -9.82
C PHE A 202 4.37 -4.66 -10.22
N LYS A 203 4.54 -3.34 -10.26
CA LYS A 203 3.56 -2.41 -10.81
C LYS A 203 4.06 -1.86 -12.15
N PRO A 204 3.39 -2.16 -13.28
CA PRO A 204 3.88 -1.76 -14.60
C PRO A 204 3.70 -0.26 -14.82
N LYS A 205 4.52 0.32 -15.70
CA LYS A 205 4.32 1.68 -16.21
C LYS A 205 2.95 1.80 -16.87
N ARG A 206 2.18 2.81 -16.46
CA ARG A 206 0.84 3.12 -16.99
C ARG A 206 0.76 4.44 -17.74
N TYR A 207 1.69 5.35 -17.49
CA TYR A 207 1.73 6.69 -18.08
C TYR A 207 3.15 7.09 -18.49
N PRO A 208 3.30 7.98 -19.48
CA PRO A 208 4.52 8.75 -19.69
C PRO A 208 4.92 9.56 -18.44
N ARG A 209 6.20 9.93 -18.32
CA ARG A 209 6.73 10.67 -17.14
C ARG A 209 6.13 12.07 -16.97
N ASP A 210 5.77 12.71 -18.07
CA ASP A 210 5.23 14.08 -18.15
C ASP A 210 3.70 14.12 -18.14
N HIS A 211 3.04 12.97 -18.02
CA HIS A 211 1.58 12.91 -17.97
C HIS A 211 1.05 13.49 -16.64
N VAL A 212 0.10 14.40 -16.75
CA VAL A 212 -0.56 15.05 -15.60
C VAL A 212 -1.94 14.45 -15.38
N ILE A 213 -2.20 14.04 -14.14
CA ILE A 213 -3.50 13.54 -13.70
C ILE A 213 -4.37 14.71 -13.26
N TYR A 214 -5.53 14.80 -13.89
CA TYR A 214 -6.60 15.75 -13.56
C TYR A 214 -7.84 14.99 -13.05
N GLY A 215 -8.78 15.72 -12.46
CA GLY A 215 -10.03 15.16 -11.94
C GLY A 215 -10.01 15.06 -10.42
N THR A 216 -10.55 13.97 -9.88
CA THR A 216 -10.58 13.77 -8.43
C THR A 216 -9.15 13.55 -7.87
N PRO A 217 -8.90 13.87 -6.59
CA PRO A 217 -7.56 13.72 -6.01
C PRO A 217 -6.99 12.29 -6.02
N TYR A 218 -7.83 11.27 -6.21
CA TYR A 218 -7.48 9.85 -6.24
C TYR A 218 -7.55 9.22 -7.65
N ALA A 219 -7.69 10.04 -8.69
CA ALA A 219 -7.88 9.61 -10.07
C ALA A 219 -6.67 8.89 -10.69
N GLY A 220 -6.93 8.20 -11.79
CA GLY A 220 -5.93 7.54 -12.63
C GLY A 220 -5.41 6.22 -12.06
N TYR A 221 -4.53 5.56 -12.82
CA TYR A 221 -3.89 4.32 -12.39
C TYR A 221 -2.77 4.56 -11.40
N ASP A 222 -2.38 3.48 -10.73
CA ASP A 222 -1.11 3.37 -10.01
C ASP A 222 0.08 3.73 -10.92
N ARG A 223 0.97 4.56 -10.40
CA ARG A 223 2.17 5.07 -11.06
C ARG A 223 3.40 4.46 -10.39
N HIS A 224 4.17 3.70 -11.16
CA HIS A 224 5.35 2.98 -10.68
C HIS A 224 6.47 3.92 -10.21
N ASN A 225 6.65 5.06 -10.89
CA ASN A 225 7.56 6.12 -10.46
C ASN A 225 7.16 6.72 -9.11
N GLY A 226 5.86 6.75 -8.81
CA GLY A 226 5.36 7.20 -7.51
C GLY A 226 5.78 6.30 -6.36
N GLU A 227 5.74 4.97 -6.54
CA GLU A 227 6.22 4.02 -5.52
C GLU A 227 7.72 4.18 -5.24
N ILE A 228 8.52 4.33 -6.31
CA ILE A 228 9.98 4.49 -6.19
C ILE A 228 10.30 5.80 -5.45
N ALA A 229 9.72 6.91 -5.91
CA ALA A 229 9.95 8.21 -5.30
C ALA A 229 9.47 8.26 -3.83
N ALA A 230 8.34 7.64 -3.53
CA ALA A 230 7.80 7.56 -2.18
C ALA A 230 8.74 6.78 -1.22
N PHE A 231 9.30 5.64 -1.65
CA PHE A 231 10.29 4.90 -0.85
C PHE A 231 11.52 5.75 -0.53
N HIS A 232 12.07 6.45 -1.53
CA HIS A 232 13.24 7.28 -1.33
C HIS A 232 12.95 8.50 -0.45
N LEU A 233 11.81 9.16 -0.63
CA LEU A 233 11.40 10.28 0.22
C LEU A 233 11.19 9.84 1.68
N ASP A 234 10.54 8.69 1.90
CA ASP A 234 10.35 8.10 3.23
C ASP A 234 11.68 7.91 3.97
N ARG A 235 12.72 7.45 3.25
CA ARG A 235 14.07 7.29 3.80
C ARG A 235 14.76 8.63 4.03
N VAL A 236 14.67 9.57 3.09
CA VAL A 236 15.29 10.91 3.20
C VAL A 236 14.73 11.69 4.40
N LEU A 237 13.44 11.52 4.69
CA LEU A 237 12.78 12.13 5.85
C LEU A 237 12.90 11.31 7.15
N ASP A 238 13.72 10.24 7.15
CA ASP A 238 13.93 9.30 8.26
C ASP A 238 12.65 8.64 8.83
N PHE A 239 11.55 8.61 8.05
CA PHE A 239 10.32 7.94 8.46
C PHE A 239 10.53 6.42 8.57
N ARG A 240 11.21 5.83 7.58
CA ARG A 240 11.58 4.39 7.54
C ARG A 240 10.39 3.45 7.63
N ARG A 241 9.27 3.80 7.00
CA ARG A 241 7.99 3.06 7.06
C ARG A 241 7.55 2.48 5.73
N ALA A 242 8.23 2.83 4.64
CA ALA A 242 7.94 2.31 3.31
C ALA A 242 8.73 1.01 3.03
N PRO A 243 8.14 0.02 2.33
CA PRO A 243 8.91 -1.10 1.80
C PRO A 243 9.94 -0.62 0.78
N LEU A 244 11.00 -1.42 0.57
CA LEU A 244 11.99 -1.14 -0.47
C LEU A 244 11.33 -1.18 -1.85
N VAL A 245 11.66 -0.21 -2.69
CA VAL A 245 11.18 -0.13 -4.07
C VAL A 245 12.34 0.24 -4.99
N VAL A 246 12.43 -0.40 -6.15
CA VAL A 246 13.37 -0.06 -7.22
C VAL A 246 12.68 -0.11 -8.58
N GLY A 247 13.13 0.70 -9.52
CA GLY A 247 12.78 0.56 -10.93
C GLY A 247 13.38 -0.69 -11.56
N ARG A 248 12.61 -1.34 -12.44
CA ARG A 248 13.09 -2.47 -13.24
C ARG A 248 12.46 -2.45 -14.63
N THR A 249 13.29 -2.75 -15.62
CA THR A 249 12.87 -2.98 -17.00
C THR A 249 12.89 -4.47 -17.28
N LEU A 250 11.77 -5.02 -17.73
CA LEU A 250 11.53 -6.44 -17.95
C LEU A 250 11.29 -6.74 -19.42
N ASN A 251 11.85 -7.83 -19.93
CA ASN A 251 11.40 -8.41 -21.18
C ASN A 251 10.27 -9.42 -20.90
N LEU A 252 9.02 -9.05 -21.24
CA LEU A 252 7.85 -9.89 -20.98
C LEU A 252 7.93 -11.25 -21.67
N LYS A 253 8.57 -11.31 -22.85
CA LYS A 253 8.68 -12.54 -23.64
C LYS A 253 9.68 -13.53 -23.05
N THR A 254 10.81 -13.05 -22.53
CA THR A 254 11.90 -13.92 -22.06
C THR A 254 11.95 -14.07 -20.54
N GLU A 255 11.47 -13.11 -19.78
CA GLU A 255 11.54 -13.12 -18.30
C GLU A 255 10.22 -13.44 -17.61
N ILE A 256 9.06 -13.17 -18.25
CA ILE A 256 7.74 -13.33 -17.60
C ILE A 256 6.96 -14.50 -18.17
N LEU A 257 6.65 -14.49 -19.48
CA LEU A 257 5.83 -15.53 -20.11
C LEU A 257 6.31 -16.98 -19.83
N PRO A 258 7.63 -17.30 -19.87
CA PRO A 258 8.10 -18.66 -19.62
C PRO A 258 7.89 -19.16 -18.19
N VAL A 259 7.70 -18.26 -17.22
CA VAL A 259 7.56 -18.56 -15.79
C VAL A 259 6.20 -18.12 -15.22
N ALA A 260 5.28 -17.71 -16.10
CA ALA A 260 3.95 -17.24 -15.74
C ALA A 260 3.04 -18.40 -15.32
N SER A 261 2.23 -18.18 -14.28
CA SER A 261 1.12 -19.06 -13.95
C SER A 261 0.08 -19.06 -15.07
N PRO A 262 -0.75 -20.11 -15.19
CA PRO A 262 -1.88 -20.09 -16.13
C PRO A 262 -2.78 -18.86 -15.93
N ALA A 263 -3.03 -18.49 -14.67
CA ALA A 263 -3.88 -17.35 -14.33
C ALA A 263 -3.34 -16.00 -14.81
N LEU A 264 -2.02 -15.82 -14.90
CA LEU A 264 -1.39 -14.64 -15.48
C LEU A 264 -1.31 -14.76 -17.00
N ASN A 265 -0.94 -15.93 -17.51
CA ASN A 265 -0.80 -16.22 -18.94
C ASN A 265 -2.11 -15.94 -19.71
N ASP A 266 -3.25 -16.32 -19.12
CA ASP A 266 -4.59 -16.08 -19.68
C ASP A 266 -4.95 -14.59 -19.83
N THR A 267 -4.16 -13.68 -19.26
CA THR A 267 -4.40 -12.23 -19.31
C THR A 267 -3.51 -11.49 -20.30
N PHE A 268 -2.61 -12.21 -20.97
CA PHE A 268 -1.76 -11.62 -22.00
C PHE A 268 -2.51 -11.45 -23.32
N LEU A 269 -2.19 -10.37 -24.02
CA LEU A 269 -2.75 -10.03 -25.32
C LEU A 269 -1.76 -9.19 -26.11
N GLU A 270 -1.90 -9.18 -27.43
CA GLU A 270 -1.12 -8.31 -28.31
C GLU A 270 -1.96 -7.10 -28.75
N LYS A 271 -1.38 -5.90 -28.66
CA LYS A 271 -1.96 -4.65 -29.21
C LYS A 271 -0.87 -3.88 -29.91
N ASN A 272 -1.09 -3.51 -31.18
CA ASN A 272 -0.17 -2.68 -31.96
C ASN A 272 1.29 -3.20 -31.92
N ASN A 273 1.49 -4.51 -32.08
CA ASN A 273 2.79 -5.21 -31.99
C ASN A 273 3.47 -5.18 -30.60
N ASN A 274 2.75 -4.75 -29.55
CA ASN A 274 3.22 -4.79 -28.18
C ASN A 274 2.58 -5.95 -27.42
N ILE A 275 3.35 -6.60 -26.54
CA ILE A 275 2.82 -7.53 -25.55
C ILE A 275 2.23 -6.73 -24.39
N CYS A 276 0.99 -7.00 -24.05
CA CYS A 276 0.28 -6.38 -22.95
C CYS A 276 -0.26 -7.44 -22.00
N PHE A 277 -0.53 -7.06 -20.75
CA PHE A 277 -1.33 -7.87 -19.83
C PHE A 277 -2.24 -6.98 -19.00
N TYR A 278 -3.43 -7.49 -18.67
CA TYR A 278 -4.39 -6.80 -17.80
C TYR A 278 -4.52 -7.44 -16.42
N GLY A 279 -3.92 -8.61 -16.18
CA GLY A 279 -3.89 -9.25 -14.86
C GLY A 279 -5.29 -9.53 -14.27
N LYS A 280 -5.36 -9.65 -12.94
CA LYS A 280 -6.61 -9.86 -12.20
C LYS A 280 -6.68 -8.90 -11.00
N CYS A 281 -7.64 -7.98 -11.04
CA CYS A 281 -7.95 -6.98 -10.01
C CYS A 281 -9.37 -6.44 -10.26
N TYR A 282 -9.90 -5.60 -9.37
CA TYR A 282 -11.26 -5.08 -9.49
C TYR A 282 -11.53 -4.32 -10.80
N TYR A 283 -10.58 -3.47 -11.24
CA TYR A 283 -10.70 -2.69 -12.48
C TYR A 283 -9.98 -3.33 -13.68
N CYS A 284 -9.45 -4.54 -13.54
CA CYS A 284 -8.65 -5.19 -14.56
C CYS A 284 -9.53 -5.81 -15.65
N LYS A 285 -9.43 -5.25 -16.85
CA LYS A 285 -10.13 -5.73 -18.06
C LYS A 285 -9.21 -5.55 -19.28
N PRO A 286 -9.41 -6.29 -20.39
CA PRO A 286 -8.55 -6.20 -21.57
C PRO A 286 -8.34 -4.78 -22.11
N GLU A 287 -9.33 -3.91 -21.96
CA GLU A 287 -9.29 -2.51 -22.41
C GLU A 287 -8.26 -1.68 -21.61
N GLU A 288 -8.01 -2.06 -20.36
CA GLU A 288 -7.16 -1.35 -19.39
C GLU A 288 -5.74 -1.97 -19.28
N ALA A 289 -5.37 -2.86 -20.20
CA ALA A 289 -4.10 -3.57 -20.16
C ALA A 289 -2.89 -2.61 -20.13
N ALA A 290 -1.86 -2.96 -19.36
CA ALA A 290 -0.55 -2.31 -19.47
C ALA A 290 0.21 -2.96 -20.62
N CYS A 291 0.79 -2.14 -21.50
CA CYS A 291 1.51 -2.60 -22.69
C CYS A 291 2.99 -2.27 -22.59
N ALA A 292 3.82 -3.22 -23.02
CA ALA A 292 5.25 -3.01 -23.22
C ALA A 292 5.52 -2.10 -24.43
N ASP A 293 6.75 -1.64 -24.58
CA ASP A 293 7.31 -1.17 -25.84
C ASP A 293 7.96 -2.38 -26.55
N GLY A 294 7.26 -2.92 -27.55
CA GLY A 294 7.50 -4.26 -28.10
C GLY A 294 7.35 -5.34 -27.03
N PHE A 295 8.48 -5.73 -26.43
CA PHE A 295 8.56 -6.74 -25.36
C PHE A 295 9.05 -6.17 -24.04
N THR A 296 9.51 -4.91 -24.04
CA THR A 296 10.20 -4.28 -22.92
C THR A 296 9.21 -3.48 -22.09
N MET A 297 9.05 -3.83 -20.82
CA MET A 297 8.15 -3.16 -19.90
C MET A 297 8.91 -2.64 -18.68
N GLU A 298 8.86 -1.34 -18.51
CA GLU A 298 9.32 -0.65 -17.30
C GLU A 298 8.26 -0.75 -16.19
N GLY A 299 8.69 -0.84 -14.94
CA GLY A 299 7.81 -0.77 -13.77
C GLY A 299 8.60 -0.66 -12.47
N SER A 300 7.89 -0.70 -11.36
CA SER A 300 8.48 -0.71 -10.02
C SER A 300 8.39 -2.11 -9.43
N VAL A 301 9.42 -2.48 -8.67
CA VAL A 301 9.52 -3.73 -7.91
C VAL A 301 9.54 -3.37 -6.44
N THR A 302 8.53 -3.80 -5.70
CA THR A 302 8.42 -3.59 -4.25
C THR A 302 8.70 -4.89 -3.51
N LEU A 303 9.64 -4.86 -2.57
CA LEU A 303 10.03 -6.03 -1.77
C LEU A 303 8.87 -6.44 -0.84
N TRP A 304 8.51 -7.73 -0.85
CA TRP A 304 7.53 -8.23 0.10
C TRP A 304 8.11 -8.24 1.52
N LEU A 305 7.31 -7.81 2.50
CA LEU A 305 7.71 -7.85 3.91
C LEU A 305 7.90 -9.29 4.40
N PRO A 306 8.66 -9.51 5.48
CA PRO A 306 8.87 -10.83 6.05
C PRO A 306 7.56 -11.59 6.31
N PRO A 307 7.45 -12.87 5.91
CA PRO A 307 6.18 -13.60 5.92
C PRO A 307 5.66 -13.91 7.34
N ASP A 308 6.54 -13.87 8.35
CA ASP A 308 6.22 -14.00 9.76
C ASP A 308 5.60 -12.73 10.35
N LEU A 309 5.83 -11.57 9.73
CA LEU A 309 5.26 -10.29 10.11
C LEU A 309 3.89 -10.07 9.46
N LYS A 310 2.85 -10.60 10.11
CA LYS A 310 1.47 -10.37 9.71
C LYS A 310 1.09 -8.89 9.84
N LEU A 311 0.32 -8.41 8.87
CA LEU A 311 -0.20 -7.05 8.84
C LEU A 311 -1.66 -7.00 9.25
N LYS A 312 -2.02 -5.98 10.02
CA LYS A 312 -3.41 -5.64 10.36
C LYS A 312 -3.79 -4.34 9.67
N LYS A 313 -4.94 -4.35 9.01
CA LYS A 313 -5.46 -3.24 8.21
C LYS A 313 -6.45 -2.41 9.02
N TRP A 314 -6.40 -1.09 8.86
CA TRP A 314 -7.18 -0.11 9.61
C TRP A 314 -7.74 0.96 8.68
N ARG A 315 -8.93 1.49 9.03
CA ARG A 315 -9.52 2.64 8.33
C ARG A 315 -8.78 3.91 8.73
N HIS A 316 -8.35 4.69 7.75
CA HIS A 316 -7.74 6.00 8.03
C HIS A 316 -8.78 6.97 8.62
N LEU A 317 -8.41 7.71 9.67
CA LEU A 317 -9.36 8.58 10.40
C LEU A 317 -9.84 9.73 9.50
N TRP A 318 -8.96 10.25 8.65
CA TRP A 318 -9.28 11.23 7.60
C TRP A 318 -9.56 10.59 6.23
N SER A 319 -10.07 9.36 6.19
CA SER A 319 -10.47 8.71 4.94
C SER A 319 -11.58 9.51 4.24
N ARG A 320 -11.44 9.69 2.93
CA ARG A 320 -12.49 10.24 2.05
C ARG A 320 -13.66 9.27 1.92
N THR A 321 -14.77 9.76 1.38
CA THR A 321 -15.97 8.94 1.15
C THR A 321 -15.95 8.19 -0.19
N TYR A 322 -15.19 8.68 -1.17
CA TYR A 322 -15.16 8.20 -2.56
C TYR A 322 -16.53 8.17 -3.23
N LYS A 323 -17.44 9.04 -2.79
CA LYS A 323 -18.80 9.14 -3.30
C LYS A 323 -19.06 10.56 -3.73
N ASP A 324 -19.41 10.74 -4.99
CA ASP A 324 -19.74 12.04 -5.56
C ASP A 324 -20.84 12.73 -4.75
N GLY A 325 -20.61 14.02 -4.47
CA GLY A 325 -21.53 14.84 -3.68
C GLY A 325 -21.58 14.52 -2.18
N LYS A 326 -20.87 13.51 -1.69
CA LYS A 326 -20.85 13.15 -0.26
C LYS A 326 -19.52 13.53 0.38
N LYS A 327 -19.52 14.56 1.21
CA LYS A 327 -18.34 14.93 2.01
C LYS A 327 -18.11 14.00 3.19
N ALA A 328 -16.84 13.80 3.57
CA ALA A 328 -16.49 13.09 4.80
C ALA A 328 -16.74 13.98 6.02
N LYS A 329 -16.88 13.38 7.21
CA LYS A 329 -17.17 14.17 8.43
C LYS A 329 -16.09 15.23 8.69
N TRP A 330 -14.83 14.87 8.53
CA TRP A 330 -13.69 15.77 8.73
C TRP A 330 -13.65 16.93 7.72
N GLU A 331 -14.34 16.83 6.58
CA GLU A 331 -14.44 17.91 5.58
C GLU A 331 -15.51 18.97 5.94
N THR A 332 -16.37 18.67 6.91
CA THR A 332 -17.52 19.51 7.29
C THR A 332 -17.53 19.94 8.76
N ASP A 333 -16.71 19.29 9.59
CA ASP A 333 -16.65 19.49 11.04
C ASP A 333 -15.32 20.15 11.40
N ASP A 334 -15.31 21.46 11.63
CA ASP A 334 -14.11 22.21 12.04
C ASP A 334 -13.59 21.79 13.42
N GLN A 335 -14.38 21.05 14.20
CA GLN A 335 -14.01 20.49 15.50
C GLN A 335 -13.79 18.97 15.43
N TYR A 336 -13.54 18.45 14.22
CA TYR A 336 -13.39 17.01 14.00
C TYR A 336 -12.28 16.41 14.87
N CYS A 337 -11.08 16.99 14.87
CA CYS A 337 -9.97 16.45 15.67
C CYS A 337 -10.22 16.59 17.17
N VAL A 338 -10.81 17.70 17.65
CA VAL A 338 -11.18 17.87 19.06
C VAL A 338 -12.14 16.74 19.48
N THR A 339 -13.18 16.50 18.68
CA THR A 339 -14.15 15.43 18.92
C THR A 339 -13.48 14.06 18.88
N LEU A 340 -12.58 13.83 17.93
CA LEU A 340 -11.81 12.60 17.81
C LEU A 340 -10.98 12.34 19.08
N MET A 341 -10.25 13.35 19.56
CA MET A 341 -9.38 13.25 20.75
C MET A 341 -10.16 12.96 22.04
N THR A 342 -11.44 13.36 22.14
CA THR A 342 -12.30 12.97 23.29
C THR A 342 -12.74 11.50 23.26
N ARG A 343 -12.72 10.86 22.08
CA ARG A 343 -13.16 9.46 21.89
C ARG A 343 -12.00 8.49 21.91
N VAL A 344 -10.84 8.92 21.42
CA VAL A 344 -9.61 8.13 21.41
C VAL A 344 -8.99 8.15 22.81
N PRO A 345 -8.81 6.99 23.46
CA PRO A 345 -8.18 6.93 24.77
C PRO A 345 -6.77 7.56 24.76
N PRO A 346 -6.32 8.21 25.85
CA PRO A 346 -4.99 8.82 25.93
C PRO A 346 -3.83 7.91 25.50
N GLU A 347 -3.89 6.63 25.83
CA GLU A 347 -2.91 5.61 25.46
C GLU A 347 -2.84 5.34 23.95
N GLN A 348 -3.83 5.79 23.18
CA GLN A 348 -3.90 5.69 21.72
C GLN A 348 -3.61 7.03 21.02
N HIS A 349 -3.27 8.10 21.76
CA HIS A 349 -2.86 9.37 21.16
C HIS A 349 -1.63 9.28 20.22
N PRO A 350 -0.68 8.33 20.38
CA PRO A 350 0.36 8.10 19.37
C PRO A 350 -0.18 7.81 17.97
N LEU A 351 -1.40 7.27 17.85
CA LEU A 351 -2.07 7.07 16.56
C LEU A 351 -2.23 8.39 15.80
N VAL A 352 -2.65 9.45 16.48
CA VAL A 352 -2.81 10.77 15.84
C VAL A 352 -1.48 11.30 15.35
N LEU A 353 -0.39 11.07 16.09
CA LEU A 353 0.95 11.43 15.61
C LEU A 353 1.39 10.59 14.40
N HIS A 354 1.02 9.31 14.33
CA HIS A 354 1.25 8.52 13.12
C HIS A 354 0.48 9.07 11.91
N MET A 355 -0.75 9.55 12.13
CA MET A 355 -1.58 10.17 11.09
C MET A 355 -1.03 11.52 10.63
N THR A 356 -0.51 12.35 11.54
CA THR A 356 0.05 13.66 11.17
C THR A 356 1.41 13.53 10.47
N ASP A 357 2.27 12.60 10.88
CA ASP A 357 3.47 12.23 10.10
C ASP A 357 3.09 11.66 8.72
N GLY A 358 2.08 10.79 8.67
CA GLY A 358 1.56 10.24 7.41
C GLY A 358 1.03 11.34 6.49
N ALA A 359 0.37 12.37 7.04
CA ALA A 359 -0.12 13.52 6.29
C ALA A 359 1.02 14.38 5.72
N VAL A 360 2.12 14.58 6.47
CA VAL A 360 3.34 15.22 5.94
C VAL A 360 3.84 14.45 4.71
N PHE A 361 4.00 13.13 4.85
CA PHE A 361 4.48 12.28 3.78
C PHE A 361 3.55 12.29 2.55
N ASP A 362 2.26 12.05 2.76
CA ASP A 362 1.26 11.99 1.70
C ASP A 362 1.09 13.34 0.99
N TYR A 363 1.19 14.45 1.71
CA TYR A 363 1.06 15.78 1.11
C TYR A 363 2.23 16.08 0.17
N LEU A 364 3.47 15.82 0.61
CA LEU A 364 4.66 16.01 -0.22
C LEU A 364 4.56 15.21 -1.53
N ILE A 365 4.13 13.96 -1.46
CA ILE A 365 3.99 13.11 -2.66
C ILE A 365 2.67 13.34 -3.41
N GLY A 366 1.74 14.13 -2.86
CA GLY A 366 0.40 14.35 -3.43
C GLY A 366 -0.47 13.09 -3.47
N ASN A 367 -0.36 12.21 -2.48
CA ASN A 367 -1.18 11.01 -2.34
C ASN A 367 -2.44 11.29 -1.52
N ALA A 368 -3.54 11.61 -2.20
CA ALA A 368 -4.82 11.85 -1.56
C ALA A 368 -5.67 10.58 -1.36
N ASP A 369 -5.09 9.39 -1.57
CA ASP A 369 -5.79 8.10 -1.62
C ASP A 369 -5.47 7.17 -0.43
N ARG A 370 -4.90 7.68 0.67
CA ARG A 370 -4.67 6.88 1.88
C ARG A 370 -5.95 6.66 2.69
N HIS A 371 -6.85 5.83 2.16
CA HIS A 371 -8.11 5.48 2.83
C HIS A 371 -7.97 4.42 3.92
N MET A 372 -6.92 3.62 3.84
CA MET A 372 -6.56 2.60 4.82
C MET A 372 -5.07 2.70 5.11
N TYR A 373 -4.67 2.11 6.22
CA TYR A 373 -3.27 1.90 6.55
C TYR A 373 -3.08 0.55 7.22
N GLU A 374 -1.85 0.08 7.24
CA GLU A 374 -1.47 -1.16 7.91
C GLU A 374 -0.52 -0.89 9.08
N THR A 375 -0.61 -1.77 10.08
CA THR A 375 0.38 -1.92 11.16
C THR A 375 0.81 -3.38 11.23
N PHE A 376 1.90 -3.68 11.92
CA PHE A 376 2.19 -5.06 12.29
C PHE A 376 1.15 -5.56 13.29
N GLU A 377 0.58 -6.73 13.04
CA GLU A 377 -0.54 -7.28 13.84
C GLU A 377 -0.18 -7.38 15.33
N LYS A 378 1.07 -7.76 15.64
CA LYS A 378 1.61 -7.83 17.01
C LYS A 378 1.56 -6.50 17.77
N ASP A 379 1.63 -5.36 17.07
CA ASP A 379 1.68 -4.03 17.66
C ASP A 379 0.27 -3.39 17.73
N GLY A 380 -0.70 -3.97 17.02
CA GLY A 380 -2.09 -3.53 17.03
C GLY A 380 -2.28 -2.11 16.48
N ASP A 381 -3.22 -1.37 17.04
CA ASP A 381 -3.55 0.03 16.68
C ASP A 381 -2.51 1.05 17.20
N ARG A 382 -1.57 0.61 18.02
CA ARG A 382 -0.45 1.41 18.54
C ARG A 382 0.83 1.25 17.71
N GLY A 383 0.80 0.36 16.72
CA GLY A 383 1.94 0.12 15.83
C GLY A 383 2.20 1.29 14.90
N MET A 384 3.42 1.32 14.36
CA MET A 384 3.80 2.25 13.31
C MET A 384 2.87 2.10 12.10
N LEU A 385 2.35 3.23 11.62
CA LEU A 385 1.63 3.30 10.35
C LEU A 385 2.62 3.03 9.21
N LEU A 386 2.40 1.94 8.46
CA LEU A 386 3.24 1.59 7.32
C LEU A 386 2.87 2.44 6.10
N HIS A 387 3.87 2.97 5.40
CA HIS A 387 3.68 3.71 4.15
C HIS A 387 3.63 2.73 2.97
N MET A 388 2.57 1.93 2.90
CA MET A 388 2.34 0.99 1.80
C MET A 388 1.45 1.58 0.71
N ASP A 389 1.55 1.00 -0.51
CA ASP A 389 0.75 1.33 -1.70
C ASP A 389 0.72 2.83 -2.03
N ASN A 390 1.90 3.41 -2.29
CA ASN A 390 2.05 4.85 -2.53
C ASN A 390 1.93 5.23 -4.02
N ALA A 391 1.54 4.30 -4.90
CA ALA A 391 1.46 4.51 -6.35
C ALA A 391 0.43 5.57 -6.80
N LYS A 392 -0.46 6.01 -5.92
CA LYS A 392 -1.40 7.12 -6.15
C LYS A 392 -0.79 8.50 -5.88
N SER A 393 0.53 8.60 -5.85
CA SER A 393 1.32 9.83 -5.69
C SER A 393 1.81 10.40 -7.03
N PHE A 394 2.42 11.59 -6.99
CA PHE A 394 3.08 12.27 -8.11
C PHE A 394 2.25 12.29 -9.40
N GLY A 395 0.94 12.52 -9.27
CA GLY A 395 0.03 12.62 -10.42
C GLY A 395 0.01 14.02 -11.03
N ASN A 396 0.18 15.06 -10.22
CA ASN A 396 0.09 16.45 -10.70
C ASN A 396 1.16 17.32 -10.00
N PRO A 397 2.12 17.91 -10.75
CA PRO A 397 3.12 18.81 -10.18
C PRO A 397 2.62 20.24 -9.99
N TYR A 398 1.46 20.59 -10.55
CA TYR A 398 0.90 21.95 -10.58
C TYR A 398 -0.25 22.15 -9.58
N LEU A 399 -0.62 21.11 -8.82
CA LEU A 399 -1.67 21.14 -7.82
C LEU A 399 -1.15 20.59 -6.50
N ASP A 400 -1.35 21.35 -5.43
CA ASP A 400 -1.05 20.94 -4.06
C ASP A 400 -2.37 20.73 -3.30
N GLU A 401 -2.72 19.46 -3.08
CA GLU A 401 -4.02 19.08 -2.51
C GLU A 401 -4.03 19.34 -0.99
N GLY A 402 -4.35 20.59 -0.62
CA GLY A 402 -4.33 21.07 0.77
C GLY A 402 -5.16 20.23 1.74
N THR A 403 -6.19 19.52 1.27
CA THR A 403 -7.01 18.67 2.15
C THR A 403 -6.26 17.45 2.70
N ILE A 404 -5.11 17.08 2.15
CA ILE A 404 -4.24 16.03 2.73
C ILE A 404 -3.67 16.50 4.08
N LEU A 405 -3.44 17.81 4.27
CA LEU A 405 -2.94 18.38 5.53
C LEU A 405 -4.00 18.46 6.65
N ALA A 406 -5.22 17.98 6.42
CA ALA A 406 -6.30 18.01 7.40
C ALA A 406 -5.93 17.46 8.79
N PRO A 407 -5.21 16.33 8.92
CA PRO A 407 -4.75 15.87 10.22
C PRO A 407 -3.89 16.92 10.95
N ILE A 408 -3.05 17.67 10.22
CA ILE A 408 -2.15 18.67 10.81
C ILE A 408 -2.93 19.92 11.19
N TYR A 409 -3.67 20.55 10.26
CA TYR A 409 -4.33 21.83 10.55
C TYR A 409 -5.54 21.69 11.50
N GLN A 410 -6.13 20.50 11.64
CA GLN A 410 -7.22 20.26 12.60
C GLN A 410 -6.73 19.86 13.99
N CYS A 411 -5.64 19.09 14.08
CA CYS A 411 -5.12 18.64 15.37
C CYS A 411 -4.04 19.55 15.94
N CYS A 412 -3.33 20.31 15.09
CA CYS A 412 -2.14 21.07 15.42
C CYS A 412 -1.16 20.28 16.30
N ARG A 413 -0.78 19.08 15.83
CA ARG A 413 0.15 18.17 16.51
C ARG A 413 1.10 17.54 15.51
N LEU A 414 2.40 17.64 15.76
CA LEU A 414 3.43 16.97 14.95
C LEU A 414 4.56 16.49 15.85
N ARG A 415 5.22 15.39 15.48
CA ARG A 415 6.43 14.97 16.20
C ARG A 415 7.52 16.01 16.04
N ARG A 416 8.21 16.33 17.14
CA ARG A 416 9.36 17.24 17.13
C ARG A 416 10.48 16.73 16.21
N SER A 417 10.70 15.41 16.18
CA SER A 417 11.65 14.78 15.25
C SER A 417 11.29 15.06 13.79
N THR A 418 10.03 14.85 13.40
CA THR A 418 9.55 15.14 12.04
C THR A 418 9.72 16.62 11.70
N TRP A 419 9.32 17.53 12.59
CA TRP A 419 9.53 18.97 12.41
C TRP A 419 11.01 19.30 12.18
N ASN A 420 11.89 18.85 13.06
CA ASN A 420 13.33 19.10 12.96
C ASN A 420 13.94 18.55 11.65
N THR A 421 13.46 17.41 11.17
CA THR A 421 13.88 16.87 9.87
C THR A 421 13.42 17.75 8.72
N LEU A 422 12.15 18.16 8.69
CA LEU A 422 11.62 19.03 7.63
C LEU A 422 12.39 20.35 7.51
N GLN A 423 12.79 20.94 8.64
CA GLN A 423 13.56 22.19 8.66
C GLN A 423 14.93 22.05 7.98
N GLN A 424 15.51 20.85 7.91
CA GLN A 424 16.81 20.62 7.26
C GLN A 424 16.74 20.69 5.73
N PHE A 425 15.53 20.59 5.15
CA PHE A 425 15.29 20.53 3.71
C PHE A 425 14.72 21.82 3.10
N LYS A 426 14.68 22.91 3.87
CA LYS A 426 14.26 24.23 3.38
C LYS A 426 15.14 24.74 2.23
N ASP A 427 14.68 25.84 1.62
CA ASP A 427 15.45 26.61 0.63
C ASP A 427 15.84 25.80 -0.62
N GLY A 428 14.94 24.93 -1.06
CA GLY A 428 15.12 24.14 -2.29
C GLY A 428 15.92 22.84 -2.11
N ARG A 429 16.27 22.47 -0.87
CA ARG A 429 17.15 21.33 -0.63
C ARG A 429 16.45 19.98 -0.78
N LEU A 430 15.13 19.89 -0.58
CA LEU A 430 14.40 18.63 -0.75
C LEU A 430 14.45 18.16 -2.21
N SER A 431 14.18 19.04 -3.16
CA SER A 431 14.24 18.71 -4.59
C SER A 431 15.63 18.30 -5.04
N GLN A 432 16.67 18.99 -4.57
CA GLN A 432 18.08 18.66 -4.88
C GLN A 432 18.44 17.26 -4.38
N VAL A 433 18.16 16.98 -3.10
CA VAL A 433 18.42 15.68 -2.49
C VAL A 433 17.64 14.58 -3.21
N MET A 434 16.34 14.78 -3.43
CA MET A 434 15.52 13.79 -4.13
C MET A 434 15.98 13.58 -5.58
N GLY A 435 16.39 14.63 -6.29
CA GLY A 435 16.94 14.53 -7.65
C GLY A 435 18.19 13.65 -7.71
N GLN A 436 19.13 13.82 -6.77
CA GLN A 436 20.36 13.03 -6.69
C GLN A 436 20.11 11.61 -6.15
N VAL A 437 19.24 11.43 -5.16
CA VAL A 437 18.84 10.09 -4.68
C VAL A 437 18.22 9.28 -5.81
N LEU A 438 17.27 9.87 -6.56
CA LEU A 438 16.54 9.19 -7.62
C LEU A 438 17.36 8.95 -8.89
N SER A 439 18.49 9.67 -9.09
CA SER A 439 19.38 9.41 -10.22
C SER A 439 20.12 8.07 -10.11
N HIS A 440 20.12 7.44 -8.93
CA HIS A 440 20.70 6.11 -8.71
C HIS A 440 19.76 4.96 -9.12
N ASP A 441 18.48 5.24 -9.36
CA ASP A 441 17.53 4.20 -9.76
C ASP A 441 17.74 3.79 -11.24
N PRO A 442 17.67 2.50 -11.59
CA PRO A 442 17.87 2.02 -12.96
C PRO A 442 16.92 2.63 -14.01
N ILE A 443 15.76 3.16 -13.61
CA ILE A 443 14.79 3.79 -14.53
C ILE A 443 14.83 5.32 -14.48
N ALA A 444 15.92 5.89 -13.97
CA ALA A 444 16.14 7.34 -13.97
C ALA A 444 16.00 7.93 -15.39
N PRO A 445 15.34 9.10 -15.55
CA PRO A 445 14.72 9.91 -14.50
C PRO A 445 13.42 9.30 -13.95
N VAL A 446 13.29 9.22 -12.62
CA VAL A 446 12.07 8.73 -11.95
C VAL A 446 10.99 9.82 -11.91
N LEU A 447 11.36 11.04 -11.51
CA LEU A 447 10.49 12.21 -11.49
C LEU A 447 10.95 13.25 -12.51
N THR A 448 10.01 14.05 -13.01
CA THR A 448 10.32 15.24 -13.80
C THR A 448 10.80 16.38 -12.89
N ILE A 449 11.44 17.39 -13.48
CA ILE A 449 11.87 18.59 -12.72
C ILE A 449 10.69 19.27 -12.02
N TRP A 450 9.52 19.32 -12.66
CA TRP A 450 8.30 19.92 -12.11
C TRP A 450 7.83 19.22 -10.83
N HIS A 451 7.94 17.89 -10.76
CA HIS A 451 7.62 17.14 -9.55
C HIS A 451 8.66 17.34 -8.44
N LEU A 452 9.93 17.51 -8.80
CA LEU A 452 10.98 17.84 -7.84
C LEU A 452 10.75 19.23 -7.24
N GLU A 453 10.49 20.24 -8.06
CA GLU A 453 10.16 21.61 -7.60
C GLU A 453 8.88 21.65 -6.75
N ALA A 454 7.88 20.82 -7.08
CA ALA A 454 6.66 20.71 -6.28
C ALA A 454 6.93 20.20 -4.86
N LEU A 455 7.97 19.38 -4.63
CA LEU A 455 8.32 18.92 -3.28
C LEU A 455 8.73 20.09 -2.37
N ASP A 456 9.53 21.02 -2.88
CA ASP A 456 9.96 22.19 -2.10
C ASP A 456 8.79 23.13 -1.82
N ARG A 457 7.92 23.35 -2.82
CA ARG A 457 6.72 24.16 -2.64
C ARG A 457 5.80 23.58 -1.56
N ARG A 458 5.53 22.28 -1.62
CA ARG A 458 4.73 21.56 -0.62
C ARG A 458 5.38 21.53 0.76
N LEU A 459 6.71 21.46 0.82
CA LEU A 459 7.43 21.58 2.09
C LEU A 459 7.17 22.95 2.75
N ASN A 460 7.17 24.03 1.97
CA ASN A 460 6.84 25.36 2.46
C ASN A 460 5.39 25.43 2.96
N ASP A 461 4.44 24.84 2.25
CA ASP A 461 3.03 24.80 2.69
C ASP A 461 2.87 24.06 4.03
N ILE A 462 3.63 22.99 4.27
CA ILE A 462 3.67 22.29 5.57
C ILE A 462 4.23 23.21 6.67
N ILE A 463 5.34 23.90 6.38
CA ILE A 463 5.98 24.83 7.31
C ILE A 463 5.03 25.97 7.69
N ASP A 464 4.34 26.56 6.72
CA ASP A 464 3.35 27.62 6.94
C ASP A 464 2.16 27.12 7.74
N THR A 465 1.68 25.91 7.46
CA THR A 465 0.63 25.24 8.24
C THR A 465 1.03 25.07 9.70
N MET A 466 2.28 24.64 9.96
CA MET A 466 2.81 24.48 11.31
C MET A 466 2.99 25.83 12.02
N HIS A 467 3.49 26.86 11.34
CA HIS A 467 3.58 28.21 11.91
C HIS A 467 2.21 28.75 12.31
N ASN A 468 1.18 28.54 11.49
CA ASN A 468 -0.20 28.87 11.84
C ASN A 468 -0.68 28.14 13.10
N CYS A 469 -0.30 26.87 13.28
CA CYS A 469 -0.58 26.13 14.51
C CYS A 469 0.19 26.70 15.72
N PHE A 470 1.47 27.05 15.56
CA PHE A 470 2.27 27.65 16.64
C PHE A 470 1.70 29.00 17.09
N THR A 471 1.27 29.86 16.15
CA THR A 471 0.63 31.14 16.48
C THR A 471 -0.65 30.94 17.30
N LYS A 472 -1.42 29.89 17.04
CA LYS A 472 -2.70 29.63 17.73
C LYS A 472 -2.54 28.95 19.09
N HIS A 473 -1.59 28.04 19.23
CA HIS A 473 -1.53 27.12 20.38
C HIS A 473 -0.20 27.15 21.15
N GLY A 474 0.83 27.80 20.62
CA GLY A 474 2.19 27.76 21.15
C GLY A 474 2.97 26.54 20.65
N GLU A 475 4.28 26.72 20.41
CA GLU A 475 5.15 25.69 19.85
C GLU A 475 5.23 24.43 20.73
N ASP A 476 5.38 24.61 22.05
CA ASP A 476 5.50 23.50 23.02
C ASP A 476 4.25 22.62 23.14
N VAL A 477 3.08 23.14 22.71
CA VAL A 477 1.82 22.38 22.71
C VAL A 477 1.64 21.62 21.40
N VAL A 478 2.16 22.18 20.31
CA VAL A 478 2.02 21.62 18.95
C VAL A 478 3.07 20.55 18.68
N LEU A 479 4.31 20.76 19.13
CA LEU A 479 5.40 19.81 18.95
C LEU A 479 5.40 18.78 20.09
N MET A 480 5.17 17.53 19.70
CA MET A 480 5.10 16.38 20.61
C MET A 480 6.41 15.59 20.54
N ASP A 481 6.93 15.18 21.70
CA ASP A 481 8.16 14.38 21.80
C ASP A 481 7.95 12.88 21.54
#